data_AF-A0A9P6H8S3-F1
#
_entry.id   AF-A0A9P6H8S3-F1
#
_cell.length_a   1.000
_cell.length_b   1.000
_cell.length_c   1.000
_cell.angle_alpha   90.00
_cell.angle_beta   90.00
_cell.angle_gamma   90.00
#
_symmetry.space_group_name_H-M   'P 1'
#
loop_
_entity.id
_entity.type
_entity.pdbx_description
1 polymer ?
#
loop_
_entity_poly.entity_id
_entity_poly.type
_entity_poly.pdbx_seq_one_letter_code
_entity_poly.pdbx_strand_id
1 'polypeptide(L)'
;MSNQFVHLGDLGPRPGVLKAWERVKHPHGWWFAECCAEFLGVFIYTFAGTGPTFVFNLSNFTKVNNIGSLFGIGLSYAIGLVLAISICAPVSGAHLSPGITIAATIFKGFPPLKALRYVIAQILGAFVACLVVYAQYYEQIKVLSKALEAEGVLDVVNFTPQGIAGCFALYAPVGSSLRYVFFNEFICTFILGIVIWACVDHTNFYVPTSFISVVIGLGYATIIWGFSPVGLAANTARDVGGRLMAVAIWGTKANGGAYAAIAALTNILTACLSLVVYETIFADSSRVVSPDRHHHLHAQAAEQEYRTGNRPAVTHIPEPYGSSEKITA
;
A
#
# COMPACT_ATOMS: atom_id res chain seq x y z
N MET A 1 -5.86 23.90 29.90
CA MET A 1 -6.91 22.86 29.85
C MET A 1 -6.22 21.58 29.44
N SER A 2 -6.20 20.55 30.29
CA SER A 2 -5.68 19.23 29.89
C SER A 2 -6.57 18.72 28.76
N ASN A 3 -6.02 18.49 27.56
CA ASN A 3 -6.75 17.82 26.49
C ASN A 3 -7.05 16.40 26.97
N GLN A 4 -8.22 16.21 27.54
CA GLN A 4 -8.68 14.93 28.04
C GLN A 4 -9.16 14.14 26.82
N PHE A 5 -8.32 13.24 26.33
CA PHE A 5 -8.71 12.32 25.26
C PHE A 5 -9.82 11.42 25.77
N VAL A 6 -10.90 11.32 24.99
CA VAL A 6 -11.99 10.39 25.28
C VAL A 6 -11.73 9.13 24.49
N HIS A 7 -11.47 8.01 25.16
CA HIS A 7 -11.30 6.73 24.48
C HIS A 7 -12.67 6.14 24.16
N LEU A 8 -12.77 5.42 23.03
CA LEU A 8 -14.02 4.76 22.64
C LEU A 8 -14.54 3.77 23.71
N GLY A 9 -13.64 3.18 24.49
CA GLY A 9 -13.98 2.30 25.61
C GLY A 9 -14.71 3.00 26.76
N ASP A 10 -14.58 4.33 26.87
CA ASP A 10 -15.19 5.14 27.93
C ASP A 10 -16.60 5.62 27.55
N LEU A 11 -16.91 5.69 26.24
CA LEU A 11 -18.21 6.15 25.72
C LEU A 11 -19.32 5.10 25.80
N GLY A 12 -18.99 3.82 25.98
CA GLY A 12 -20.01 2.77 26.06
C GLY A 12 -19.48 1.34 26.15
N PRO A 13 -20.34 0.37 26.51
CA PRO A 13 -19.93 -1.01 26.72
C PRO A 13 -19.63 -1.71 25.39
N ARG A 14 -18.35 -2.01 25.13
CA ARG A 14 -17.96 -2.94 24.07
C ARG A 14 -18.43 -4.38 24.38
N PRO A 15 -18.92 -5.16 23.41
CA PRO A 15 -19.34 -6.55 23.61
C PRO A 15 -18.28 -7.39 24.34
N GLY A 16 -18.72 -8.25 25.27
CA GLY A 16 -17.82 -9.00 26.17
C GLY A 16 -16.76 -9.84 25.46
N VAL A 17 -17.13 -10.47 24.33
CA VAL A 17 -16.21 -11.25 23.49
C VAL A 17 -15.09 -10.37 22.92
N LEU A 18 -15.42 -9.15 22.47
CA LEU A 18 -14.43 -8.22 21.93
C LEU A 18 -13.51 -7.68 23.03
N LYS A 19 -14.04 -7.40 24.23
CA LYS A 19 -13.22 -7.03 25.39
C LYS A 19 -12.28 -8.16 25.83
N ALA A 20 -12.72 -9.41 25.74
CA ALA A 20 -11.88 -10.57 26.03
C ALA A 20 -10.75 -10.70 24.99
N TRP A 21 -11.08 -10.54 23.71
CA TRP A 21 -10.09 -10.50 22.63
C TRP A 21 -9.07 -9.37 22.79
N GLU A 22 -9.52 -8.16 23.12
CA GLU A 22 -8.64 -7.00 23.36
C GLU A 22 -7.66 -7.24 24.50
N ARG A 23 -8.11 -7.85 25.61
CA ARG A 23 -7.25 -8.22 26.75
C ARG A 23 -6.10 -9.15 26.33
N VAL A 24 -6.33 -10.03 25.36
CA VAL A 24 -5.29 -10.90 24.80
C VAL A 24 -4.44 -10.17 23.74
N LYS A 25 -5.08 -9.33 22.92
CA LYS A 25 -4.47 -8.62 21.79
C LYS A 25 -3.48 -7.55 22.23
N HIS A 26 -3.82 -6.70 23.20
CA HIS A 26 -3.01 -5.52 23.56
C HIS A 26 -1.62 -5.84 24.15
N PRO A 27 -1.46 -6.79 25.10
CA PRO A 27 -0.16 -7.00 25.75
C PRO A 27 0.84 -7.79 24.90
N HIS A 28 0.36 -8.75 24.09
CA HIS A 28 1.23 -9.74 23.41
C HIS A 28 0.89 -9.99 21.95
N GLY A 29 -0.29 -9.55 21.47
CA GLY A 29 -0.81 -9.88 20.13
C GLY A 29 -0.88 -8.71 19.15
N TRP A 30 -0.46 -7.50 19.56
CA TRP A 30 -0.63 -6.31 18.71
C TRP A 30 0.14 -6.42 17.39
N TRP A 31 1.32 -7.04 17.42
CA TRP A 31 2.11 -7.32 16.22
C TRP A 31 1.34 -8.13 15.17
N PHE A 32 0.45 -9.03 15.58
CA PHE A 32 -0.37 -9.82 14.64
C PHE A 32 -1.38 -8.93 13.94
N ALA A 33 -2.01 -8.00 14.68
CA ALA A 33 -2.93 -7.03 14.12
C ALA A 33 -2.25 -6.12 13.10
N GLU A 34 -1.02 -5.69 13.40
CA GLU A 34 -0.18 -4.91 12.49
C GLU A 34 0.15 -5.68 11.22
N CYS A 35 0.54 -6.95 11.34
CA CYS A 35 0.74 -7.83 10.18
C CYS A 35 -0.55 -8.01 9.36
N CYS A 36 -1.71 -8.20 10.00
CA CYS A 36 -2.98 -8.28 9.29
C CYS A 36 -3.32 -6.97 8.56
N ALA A 37 -3.02 -5.82 9.16
CA ALA A 37 -3.22 -4.53 8.52
C ALA A 37 -2.29 -4.32 7.31
N GLU A 38 -1.01 -4.68 7.43
CA GLU A 38 -0.06 -4.63 6.30
C GLU A 38 -0.44 -5.60 5.18
N PHE A 39 -0.82 -6.83 5.53
CA PHE A 39 -1.35 -7.82 4.59
C PHE A 39 -2.59 -7.27 3.85
N LEU A 40 -3.57 -6.77 4.60
CA LEU A 40 -4.83 -6.27 4.05
C LEU A 40 -4.62 -5.02 3.19
N GLY A 41 -3.77 -4.10 3.63
CA GLY A 41 -3.48 -2.88 2.88
C GLY A 41 -2.81 -3.20 1.54
N VAL A 42 -1.80 -4.10 1.53
CA VAL A 42 -1.19 -4.53 0.28
C VAL A 42 -2.17 -5.31 -0.59
N PHE A 43 -3.00 -6.15 0.02
CA PHE A 43 -4.06 -6.85 -0.69
C PHE A 43 -5.00 -5.88 -1.41
N ILE A 44 -5.52 -4.86 -0.71
CA ILE A 44 -6.50 -3.91 -1.24
C ILE A 44 -5.95 -3.16 -2.45
N TYR A 45 -4.77 -2.54 -2.33
CA TYR A 45 -4.26 -1.74 -3.46
C TYR A 45 -3.80 -2.64 -4.62
N THR A 46 -3.25 -3.84 -4.33
CA THR A 46 -2.87 -4.79 -5.39
C THR A 46 -4.12 -5.26 -6.13
N PHE A 47 -5.16 -5.68 -5.41
CA PHE A 47 -6.45 -6.07 -5.97
C PHE A 47 -7.05 -4.98 -6.86
N ALA A 48 -7.09 -3.74 -6.34
CA ALA A 48 -7.62 -2.58 -7.06
C ALA A 48 -6.83 -2.26 -8.33
N GLY A 49 -5.53 -2.59 -8.38
CA GLY A 49 -4.69 -2.36 -9.56
C GLY A 49 -4.67 -3.51 -10.56
N THR A 50 -4.58 -4.75 -10.10
CA THR A 50 -4.48 -5.94 -10.96
C THR A 50 -5.78 -6.21 -11.72
N GLY A 51 -6.94 -5.94 -11.13
CA GLY A 51 -8.24 -6.11 -11.81
C GLY A 51 -8.36 -5.26 -13.08
N PRO A 52 -8.23 -3.92 -13.01
CA PRO A 52 -8.25 -3.04 -14.18
C PRO A 52 -7.11 -3.33 -15.17
N THR A 53 -5.95 -3.78 -14.69
CA THR A 53 -4.86 -4.24 -15.58
C THR A 53 -5.29 -5.45 -16.41
N PHE A 54 -5.99 -6.41 -15.78
CA PHE A 54 -6.58 -7.54 -16.50
C PHE A 54 -7.61 -7.10 -17.54
N VAL A 55 -8.51 -6.18 -17.17
CA VAL A 55 -9.51 -5.64 -18.11
C VAL A 55 -8.86 -4.91 -19.29
N PHE A 56 -7.78 -4.15 -19.04
CA PHE A 56 -7.00 -3.50 -20.10
C PHE A 56 -6.34 -4.51 -21.05
N ASN A 57 -5.68 -5.54 -20.53
CA ASN A 57 -5.07 -6.57 -21.36
C ASN A 57 -6.14 -7.35 -22.14
N LEU A 58 -7.26 -7.69 -21.49
CA LEU A 58 -8.41 -8.33 -22.14
C LEU A 58 -8.97 -7.50 -23.30
N SER A 59 -9.09 -6.17 -23.13
CA SER A 59 -9.50 -5.22 -24.17
C SER A 59 -8.59 -5.32 -25.40
N ASN A 60 -7.28 -5.37 -25.18
CA ASN A 60 -6.29 -5.46 -26.26
C ASN A 60 -6.38 -6.80 -27.02
N PHE A 61 -6.58 -7.92 -26.31
CA PHE A 61 -6.73 -9.23 -26.94
C PHE A 61 -8.03 -9.38 -27.72
N THR A 62 -9.15 -8.94 -27.13
CA THR A 62 -10.49 -9.09 -27.72
C THR A 62 -10.81 -8.01 -28.75
N LYS A 63 -9.96 -6.98 -28.87
CA LYS A 63 -10.18 -5.79 -29.72
C LYS A 63 -11.50 -5.07 -29.42
N VAL A 64 -12.03 -5.25 -28.20
CA VAL A 64 -13.19 -4.52 -27.72
C VAL A 64 -12.69 -3.17 -27.21
N ASN A 65 -13.06 -2.10 -27.92
CA ASN A 65 -12.68 -0.76 -27.55
C ASN A 65 -13.41 -0.28 -26.28
N ASN A 66 -12.78 0.63 -25.53
CA ASN A 66 -13.36 1.39 -24.41
C ASN A 66 -13.70 0.63 -23.11
N ILE A 67 -13.23 -0.61 -22.91
CA ILE A 67 -13.44 -1.33 -21.64
C ILE A 67 -12.25 -1.22 -20.68
N GLY A 68 -11.05 -0.93 -21.16
CA GLY A 68 -9.86 -0.71 -20.34
C GLY A 68 -9.02 0.47 -20.84
N SER A 69 -8.36 1.16 -19.91
CA SER A 69 -7.45 2.27 -20.24
C SER A 69 -6.33 2.39 -19.20
N LEU A 70 -5.19 2.94 -19.62
CA LEU A 70 -4.09 3.23 -18.70
C LEU A 70 -4.51 4.22 -17.61
N PHE A 71 -5.38 5.18 -17.96
CA PHE A 71 -5.97 6.10 -17.00
C PHE A 71 -6.72 5.36 -15.89
N GLY A 72 -7.59 4.41 -16.28
CA GLY A 72 -8.34 3.56 -15.37
C GLY A 72 -7.43 2.75 -14.43
N ILE A 73 -6.34 2.18 -14.95
CA ILE A 73 -5.36 1.45 -14.12
C ILE A 73 -4.77 2.38 -13.04
N GLY A 74 -4.24 3.54 -13.44
CA GLY A 74 -3.61 4.46 -12.48
C GLY A 74 -4.60 5.02 -11.46
N LEU A 75 -5.83 5.33 -11.89
CA LEU A 75 -6.88 5.79 -10.99
C LEU A 75 -7.28 4.71 -9.97
N SER A 76 -7.42 3.46 -10.40
CA SER A 76 -7.78 2.37 -9.49
C SER A 76 -6.67 2.03 -8.50
N TYR A 77 -5.39 2.07 -8.92
CA TYR A 77 -4.28 1.99 -7.96
C TYR A 77 -4.29 3.13 -6.95
N ALA A 78 -4.56 4.37 -7.41
CA ALA A 78 -4.64 5.55 -6.54
C ALA A 78 -5.73 5.40 -5.48
N ILE A 79 -6.95 5.05 -5.91
CA ILE A 79 -8.09 4.81 -5.01
C ILE A 79 -7.81 3.63 -4.09
N GLY A 80 -7.22 2.55 -4.61
CA GLY A 80 -6.81 1.39 -3.83
C GLY A 80 -5.83 1.77 -2.71
N LEU A 81 -4.84 2.61 -2.99
CA LEU A 81 -3.91 3.14 -1.99
C LEU A 81 -4.60 4.05 -0.98
N VAL A 82 -5.50 4.93 -1.43
CA VAL A 82 -6.29 5.77 -0.53
C VAL A 82 -7.05 4.91 0.48
N LEU A 83 -7.77 3.89 0.01
CA LEU A 83 -8.50 2.96 0.87
C LEU A 83 -7.56 2.17 1.79
N ALA A 84 -6.48 1.61 1.25
CA ALA A 84 -5.53 0.80 2.00
C ALA A 84 -4.89 1.59 3.15
N ILE A 85 -4.38 2.80 2.88
CA ILE A 85 -3.77 3.67 3.88
C ILE A 85 -4.81 4.09 4.92
N SER A 86 -6.01 4.50 4.49
CA SER A 86 -7.03 5.01 5.41
C SER A 86 -7.54 3.92 6.37
N ILE A 87 -7.59 2.66 5.93
CA ILE A 87 -7.99 1.52 6.77
C ILE A 87 -6.85 1.06 7.69
N CYS A 88 -5.62 1.00 7.17
CA CYS A 88 -4.52 0.28 7.83
C CYS A 88 -3.59 1.18 8.65
N ALA A 89 -3.56 2.49 8.38
CA ALA A 89 -2.66 3.43 9.06
C ALA A 89 -2.87 3.48 10.58
N PRO A 90 -4.10 3.49 11.13
CA PRO A 90 -4.30 3.51 12.58
C PRO A 90 -3.78 2.26 13.31
N VAL A 91 -3.61 1.14 12.60
CA VAL A 91 -3.15 -0.12 13.19
C VAL A 91 -1.65 -0.29 13.03
N SER A 92 -1.14 -0.13 11.81
CA SER A 92 0.23 -0.51 11.42
C SER A 92 1.14 0.68 11.06
N GLY A 93 0.58 1.86 10.85
CA GLY A 93 1.24 2.98 10.16
C GLY A 93 1.15 2.90 8.62
N ALA A 94 0.61 1.81 8.07
CA ALA A 94 0.44 1.58 6.62
C ALA A 94 1.72 1.83 5.82
N HIS A 95 2.78 1.09 6.11
CA HIS A 95 3.99 1.12 5.28
C HIS A 95 3.69 0.57 3.88
N LEU A 96 2.95 -0.55 3.82
CA LEU A 96 2.46 -1.22 2.62
C LEU A 96 3.54 -1.53 1.55
N SER A 97 4.81 -1.41 1.92
CA SER A 97 5.97 -1.47 1.03
C SER A 97 7.20 -1.92 1.80
N PRO A 98 7.91 -2.97 1.34
CA PRO A 98 9.17 -3.38 1.91
C PRO A 98 10.22 -2.28 1.86
N GLY A 99 10.28 -1.50 0.76
CA GLY A 99 11.23 -0.39 0.63
C GLY A 99 11.03 0.69 1.69
N ILE A 100 9.79 1.12 1.92
CA ILE A 100 9.46 2.11 2.98
C ILE A 100 9.74 1.53 4.36
N THR A 101 9.39 0.26 4.59
CA THR A 101 9.62 -0.42 5.87
C THR A 101 11.12 -0.52 6.20
N ILE A 102 11.94 -0.89 5.21
CA ILE A 102 13.39 -0.99 5.36
C ILE A 102 14.01 0.40 5.57
N ALA A 103 13.60 1.40 4.80
CA ALA A 103 14.07 2.78 4.98
C ALA A 103 13.72 3.31 6.39
N ALA A 104 12.49 3.09 6.87
CA ALA A 104 12.09 3.46 8.22
C ALA A 104 12.90 2.72 9.31
N THR A 105 13.29 1.47 9.05
CA THR A 105 14.12 0.67 9.96
C THR A 105 15.54 1.24 10.06
N ILE A 106 16.14 1.62 8.94
CA ILE A 106 17.52 2.12 8.88
C ILE A 106 17.62 3.55 9.44
N PHE A 107 16.68 4.43 9.08
CA PHE A 107 16.83 5.87 9.29
C PHE A 107 15.88 6.47 10.33
N LYS A 108 14.76 5.80 10.66
CA LYS A 108 13.71 6.33 11.56
C LYS A 108 13.48 5.47 12.80
N GLY A 109 14.34 4.47 13.07
CA GLY A 109 14.30 3.65 14.28
C GLY A 109 13.17 2.62 14.32
N PHE A 110 12.60 2.23 13.19
CA PHE A 110 11.58 1.18 13.16
C PHE A 110 12.18 -0.18 13.58
N PRO A 111 11.54 -0.97 14.48
CA PRO A 111 12.16 -2.18 15.02
C PRO A 111 12.45 -3.26 13.94
N PRO A 112 13.68 -3.80 13.83
CA PRO A 112 14.05 -4.72 12.74
C PRO A 112 13.22 -6.00 12.68
N LEU A 113 12.90 -6.60 13.84
CA LEU A 113 12.09 -7.82 13.87
C LEU A 113 10.64 -7.54 13.43
N LYS A 114 10.12 -6.34 13.71
CA LYS A 114 8.81 -5.90 13.23
C LYS A 114 8.85 -5.65 11.72
N ALA A 115 9.93 -5.05 11.21
CA ALA A 115 10.18 -4.85 9.79
C ALA A 115 10.11 -6.17 8.99
N LEU A 116 10.80 -7.21 9.47
CA LEU A 116 10.76 -8.52 8.81
C LEU A 116 9.34 -9.08 8.72
N ARG A 117 8.55 -8.98 9.81
CA ARG A 117 7.15 -9.43 9.84
C ARG A 117 6.27 -8.64 8.88
N TYR A 118 6.50 -7.32 8.76
CA TYR A 118 5.80 -6.45 7.81
C TYR A 118 6.10 -6.88 6.37
N VAL A 119 7.38 -7.06 6.01
CA VAL A 119 7.78 -7.48 4.65
C VAL A 119 7.11 -8.80 4.25
N ILE A 120 7.09 -9.79 5.16
CA ILE A 120 6.42 -11.07 4.90
C ILE A 120 4.91 -10.86 4.71
N ALA A 121 4.26 -10.12 5.60
CA ALA A 121 2.82 -9.85 5.52
C ALA A 121 2.44 -9.12 4.23
N GLN A 122 3.24 -8.13 3.82
CA GLN A 122 3.07 -7.35 2.60
C GLN A 122 3.15 -8.24 1.36
N ILE A 123 4.19 -9.08 1.25
CA ILE A 123 4.37 -10.00 0.11
C ILE A 123 3.20 -10.99 0.03
N LEU A 124 2.78 -11.56 1.18
CA LEU A 124 1.63 -12.46 1.23
C LEU A 124 0.32 -11.75 0.82
N GLY A 125 0.14 -10.49 1.20
CA GLY A 125 -1.02 -9.68 0.82
C GLY A 125 -1.14 -9.54 -0.70
N ALA A 126 -0.04 -9.20 -1.37
CA ALA A 126 0.02 -9.10 -2.83
C ALA A 126 -0.18 -10.46 -3.50
N PHE A 127 0.44 -11.53 -2.99
CA PHE A 127 0.27 -12.90 -3.50
C PHE A 127 -1.20 -13.32 -3.48
N VAL A 128 -1.89 -13.14 -2.34
CA VAL A 128 -3.30 -13.52 -2.18
C VAL A 128 -4.21 -12.63 -3.04
N ALA A 129 -3.93 -11.32 -3.15
CA ALA A 129 -4.69 -10.43 -4.04
C ALA A 129 -4.64 -10.90 -5.49
N CYS A 130 -3.43 -11.18 -6.00
CA CYS A 130 -3.26 -11.71 -7.35
C CYS A 130 -3.99 -13.04 -7.54
N LEU A 131 -3.93 -13.95 -6.56
CA LEU A 131 -4.62 -15.24 -6.61
C LEU A 131 -6.14 -15.08 -6.66
N VAL A 132 -6.69 -14.15 -5.88
CA VAL A 132 -8.13 -13.83 -5.88
C VAL A 132 -8.56 -13.26 -7.23
N VAL A 133 -7.81 -12.31 -7.80
CA VAL A 133 -8.12 -11.77 -9.13
C VAL A 133 -8.00 -12.85 -10.21
N TYR A 134 -7.01 -13.74 -10.12
CA TYR A 134 -6.88 -14.89 -11.02
C TYR A 134 -8.12 -15.79 -10.93
N ALA A 135 -8.58 -16.12 -9.72
CA ALA A 135 -9.77 -16.93 -9.52
C ALA A 135 -11.04 -16.25 -10.05
N GLN A 136 -11.18 -14.93 -9.88
CA GLN A 136 -12.32 -14.16 -10.39
C GLN A 136 -12.39 -14.13 -11.92
N TYR A 137 -11.25 -14.09 -12.59
CA TYR A 137 -11.16 -14.07 -14.06
C TYR A 137 -10.79 -15.42 -14.68
N TYR A 138 -10.90 -16.52 -13.91
CA TYR A 138 -10.41 -17.83 -14.33
C TYR A 138 -11.03 -18.32 -15.65
N GLU A 139 -12.34 -18.13 -15.83
CA GLU A 139 -13.03 -18.51 -17.06
C GLU A 139 -12.52 -17.72 -18.28
N GLN A 140 -12.35 -16.40 -18.14
CA GLN A 140 -11.80 -15.56 -19.20
C GLN A 140 -10.34 -15.92 -19.51
N ILE A 141 -9.53 -16.18 -18.48
CA ILE A 141 -8.14 -16.64 -18.61
C ILE A 141 -8.08 -17.94 -19.41
N LYS A 142 -8.95 -18.90 -19.10
CA LYS A 142 -9.00 -20.20 -19.78
C LYS A 142 -9.37 -20.06 -21.25
N VAL A 143 -10.36 -19.24 -21.58
CA VAL A 143 -10.76 -18.96 -22.96
C VAL A 143 -9.62 -18.29 -23.72
N LEU A 144 -9.01 -17.27 -23.13
CA LEU A 144 -7.91 -16.52 -23.76
C LEU A 144 -6.66 -17.38 -23.95
N SER A 145 -6.30 -18.21 -22.96
CA SER A 145 -5.15 -19.11 -23.05
C SER A 145 -5.31 -20.08 -24.22
N LYS A 146 -6.50 -20.70 -24.37
CA LYS A 146 -6.79 -21.58 -25.51
C LYS A 146 -6.74 -20.88 -26.87
N ALA A 147 -7.21 -19.63 -26.94
CA ALA A 147 -7.13 -18.85 -28.16
C ALA A 147 -5.68 -18.57 -28.56
N LEU A 148 -4.85 -18.16 -27.60
CA LEU A 148 -3.41 -17.91 -27.82
C LEU A 148 -2.62 -19.21 -28.12
N GLU A 149 -3.04 -20.35 -27.57
CA GLU A 149 -2.49 -21.67 -27.91
C GLU A 149 -2.81 -22.06 -29.35
N ALA A 150 -4.05 -21.83 -29.80
CA ALA A 150 -4.46 -22.12 -31.18
C ALA A 150 -3.70 -21.28 -32.21
N GLU A 151 -3.32 -20.05 -31.84
CA GLU A 151 -2.46 -19.17 -32.65
C GLU A 151 -0.96 -19.50 -32.53
N GLY A 152 -0.57 -20.37 -31.59
CA GLY A 152 0.83 -20.74 -31.35
C GLY A 152 1.69 -19.64 -30.71
N VAL A 153 1.07 -18.62 -30.11
CA VAL A 153 1.77 -17.44 -29.55
C VAL A 153 1.75 -17.37 -28.03
N LEU A 154 1.04 -18.28 -27.35
CA LEU A 154 0.88 -18.25 -25.87
C LEU A 154 2.23 -18.15 -25.15
N ASP A 155 3.20 -19.01 -25.47
CA ASP A 155 4.49 -19.04 -24.77
C ASP A 155 5.29 -17.74 -24.91
N VAL A 156 5.10 -17.01 -26.02
CA VAL A 156 5.79 -15.74 -26.30
C VAL A 156 5.11 -14.58 -25.60
N VAL A 157 3.77 -14.58 -25.53
CA VAL A 157 2.98 -13.44 -25.06
C VAL A 157 2.69 -13.51 -23.56
N ASN A 158 2.53 -14.72 -22.99
CA ASN A 158 2.01 -14.89 -21.64
C ASN A 158 2.84 -14.15 -20.57
N PHE A 159 4.18 -14.19 -20.70
CA PHE A 159 5.15 -13.58 -19.78
C PHE A 159 5.66 -12.21 -20.26
N THR A 160 4.76 -11.40 -20.79
CA THR A 160 5.02 -10.01 -21.19
C THR A 160 4.08 -9.07 -20.42
N PRO A 161 4.33 -7.74 -20.38
CA PRO A 161 3.41 -6.80 -19.70
C PRO A 161 1.97 -6.86 -20.22
N GLN A 162 1.80 -7.18 -21.51
CA GLN A 162 0.51 -7.30 -22.17
C GLN A 162 -0.08 -8.72 -22.09
N GLY A 163 0.69 -9.69 -21.59
CA GLY A 163 0.28 -11.08 -21.43
C GLY A 163 -0.72 -11.32 -20.30
N ILE A 164 -1.24 -12.55 -20.22
CA ILE A 164 -2.14 -12.96 -19.14
C ILE A 164 -1.40 -12.93 -17.80
N ALA A 165 -0.22 -13.54 -17.71
CA ALA A 165 0.59 -13.49 -16.49
C ALA A 165 1.05 -12.05 -16.18
N GLY A 166 1.20 -11.20 -17.19
CA GLY A 166 1.53 -9.77 -17.09
C GLY A 166 0.54 -8.93 -16.28
N CYS A 167 -0.71 -9.40 -16.15
CA CYS A 167 -1.71 -8.77 -15.31
C CYS A 167 -1.38 -8.88 -13.81
N PHE A 168 -0.66 -9.94 -13.43
CA PHE A 168 -0.41 -10.30 -12.04
C PHE A 168 1.04 -10.08 -11.63
N ALA A 169 1.98 -10.54 -12.46
CA ALA A 169 3.41 -10.38 -12.30
C ALA A 169 3.94 -9.40 -13.34
N LEU A 170 5.04 -8.72 -13.01
CA LEU A 170 5.62 -7.74 -13.92
C LEU A 170 6.74 -8.35 -14.74
N TYR A 171 6.80 -7.97 -16.01
CA TYR A 171 7.82 -8.41 -16.95
C TYR A 171 8.41 -7.20 -17.66
N ALA A 172 9.63 -7.33 -18.19
CA ALA A 172 10.19 -6.29 -19.03
C ALA A 172 9.43 -6.25 -20.37
N PRO A 173 9.14 -5.06 -20.93
CA PRO A 173 8.57 -4.98 -22.27
C PRO A 173 9.50 -5.62 -23.32
N VAL A 174 8.91 -6.30 -24.30
CA VAL A 174 9.65 -7.01 -25.34
C VAL A 174 10.54 -6.02 -26.11
N GLY A 175 11.82 -6.37 -26.28
CA GLY A 175 12.81 -5.53 -26.98
C GLY A 175 13.38 -4.36 -26.15
N SER A 176 12.93 -4.15 -24.91
CA SER A 176 13.48 -3.12 -24.04
C SER A 176 14.80 -3.54 -23.39
N SER A 177 15.75 -2.62 -23.29
CA SER A 177 16.99 -2.87 -22.56
C SER A 177 16.75 -2.80 -21.04
N LEU A 178 17.37 -3.71 -20.28
CA LEU A 178 17.22 -3.71 -18.81
C LEU A 178 17.71 -2.41 -18.16
N ARG A 179 18.67 -1.72 -18.77
CA ARG A 179 19.19 -0.43 -18.29
C ARG A 179 18.12 0.66 -18.38
N TYR A 180 17.37 0.67 -19.48
CA TYR A 180 16.26 1.61 -19.68
C TYR A 180 15.14 1.37 -18.67
N VAL A 181 14.75 0.12 -18.48
CA VAL A 181 13.69 -0.24 -17.51
C VAL A 181 14.13 0.04 -16.07
N PHE A 182 15.38 -0.27 -15.71
CA PHE A 182 15.96 0.08 -14.41
C PHE A 182 15.92 1.59 -14.16
N PHE A 183 16.33 2.40 -15.14
CA PHE A 183 16.34 3.86 -15.00
C PHE A 183 14.91 4.40 -14.79
N ASN A 184 13.93 3.87 -15.53
CA ASN A 184 12.52 4.23 -15.35
C ASN A 184 12.01 3.90 -13.95
N GLU A 185 12.23 2.66 -13.50
CA GLU A 185 11.87 2.20 -12.15
C GLU A 185 12.53 3.09 -11.09
N PHE A 186 13.83 3.38 -11.25
CA PHE A 186 14.59 4.17 -10.29
C PHE A 186 14.02 5.58 -10.13
N ILE A 187 13.81 6.31 -11.23
CA ILE A 187 13.33 7.70 -11.19
C ILE A 187 11.90 7.78 -10.65
N CYS A 188 11.01 6.91 -11.14
CA CYS A 188 9.61 6.91 -10.69
C CYS A 188 9.49 6.62 -9.20
N THR A 189 10.21 5.60 -8.71
CA THR A 189 10.17 5.23 -7.29
C THR A 189 10.88 6.23 -6.39
N PHE A 190 11.94 6.87 -6.88
CA PHE A 190 12.60 7.94 -6.15
C PHE A 190 11.65 9.14 -5.95
N ILE A 191 10.96 9.59 -7.01
CA ILE A 191 9.99 10.69 -6.93
C ILE A 191 8.82 10.30 -6.00
N LEU A 192 8.27 9.10 -6.16
CA LEU A 192 7.22 8.59 -5.27
C LEU A 192 7.69 8.56 -3.81
N GLY A 193 8.94 8.12 -3.57
CA GLY A 193 9.55 8.12 -2.24
C GLY A 193 9.59 9.53 -1.64
N ILE A 194 10.03 10.54 -2.40
CA ILE A 194 10.02 11.94 -1.95
C ILE A 194 8.60 12.39 -1.57
N VAL A 195 7.59 12.05 -2.38
CA VAL A 195 6.18 12.37 -2.07
C VAL A 195 5.74 11.71 -0.77
N ILE A 196 6.07 10.43 -0.57
CA ILE A 196 5.73 9.69 0.65
C ILE A 196 6.39 10.34 1.88
N TRP A 197 7.70 10.62 1.81
CA TRP A 197 8.43 11.26 2.91
C TRP A 197 7.90 12.67 3.22
N ALA A 198 7.53 13.43 2.19
CA ALA A 198 6.86 14.72 2.35
C ALA A 198 5.50 14.62 3.05
N CYS A 199 4.75 13.54 2.83
CA CYS A 199 3.45 13.34 3.45
C CYS A 199 3.54 12.88 4.92
N VAL A 200 4.61 12.18 5.30
CA VAL A 200 4.82 11.76 6.70
C VAL A 200 5.59 12.79 7.53
N ASP A 201 6.17 13.82 6.91
CA ASP A 201 6.72 14.97 7.61
C ASP A 201 5.62 15.77 8.33
N HIS A 202 5.70 15.79 9.66
CA HIS A 202 4.72 16.49 10.52
C HIS A 202 4.80 18.01 10.42
N THR A 203 5.88 18.55 9.86
CA THR A 203 6.08 20.00 9.67
C THR A 203 5.59 20.48 8.30
N ASN A 204 5.23 19.55 7.40
CA ASN A 204 4.70 19.90 6.09
C ASN A 204 3.23 20.34 6.19
N PHE A 205 3.01 21.65 6.31
CA PHE A 205 1.67 22.23 6.46
C PHE A 205 0.80 22.15 5.20
N TYR A 206 1.38 21.85 4.02
CA TYR A 206 0.59 21.67 2.79
C TYR A 206 -0.19 20.35 2.76
N VAL A 207 0.23 19.35 3.53
CA VAL A 207 -0.41 18.02 3.57
C VAL A 207 -1.04 17.79 4.94
N PRO A 208 -2.32 18.12 5.14
CA PRO A 208 -3.03 17.80 6.37
C PRO A 208 -3.16 16.28 6.53
N THR A 209 -3.31 15.81 7.77
CA THR A 209 -3.27 14.38 8.11
C THR A 209 -4.34 13.57 7.36
N SER A 210 -5.53 14.15 7.19
CA SER A 210 -6.65 13.54 6.47
C SER A 210 -6.39 13.36 4.96
N PHE A 211 -5.42 14.06 4.39
CA PHE A 211 -5.16 14.07 2.95
C PHE A 211 -3.90 13.31 2.53
N ILE A 212 -3.12 12.80 3.50
CA ILE A 212 -1.91 11.98 3.26
C ILE A 212 -2.18 10.86 2.26
N SER A 213 -3.25 10.09 2.47
CA SER A 213 -3.59 8.94 1.65
C SER A 213 -3.90 9.34 0.20
N VAL A 214 -4.55 10.49 0.00
CA VAL A 214 -4.89 11.03 -1.32
C VAL A 214 -3.65 11.49 -2.07
N VAL A 215 -2.75 12.23 -1.41
CA VAL A 215 -1.51 12.71 -2.05
C VAL A 215 -0.62 11.54 -2.47
N ILE A 216 -0.45 10.53 -1.61
CA ILE A 216 0.32 9.32 -1.94
C ILE A 216 -0.35 8.56 -3.09
N GLY A 217 -1.67 8.38 -3.06
CA GLY A 217 -2.42 7.73 -4.14
C GLY A 217 -2.26 8.44 -5.48
N LEU A 218 -2.38 9.77 -5.50
CA LEU A 218 -2.17 10.57 -6.71
C LEU A 218 -0.72 10.52 -7.21
N GLY A 219 0.27 10.58 -6.32
CA GLY A 219 1.68 10.41 -6.69
C GLY A 219 1.93 9.06 -7.38
N TYR A 220 1.30 7.99 -6.86
CA TYR A 220 1.35 6.67 -7.49
C TYR A 220 0.62 6.63 -8.85
N ALA A 221 -0.51 7.32 -8.98
CA ALA A 221 -1.24 7.46 -10.24
C ALA A 221 -0.38 8.15 -11.31
N THR A 222 0.31 9.24 -10.94
CA THR A 222 1.16 10.01 -11.84
C THR A 222 2.27 9.16 -12.45
N ILE A 223 2.95 8.34 -11.64
CA ILE A 223 4.01 7.47 -12.17
C ILE A 223 3.45 6.37 -13.09
N ILE A 224 2.25 5.85 -12.80
CA ILE A 224 1.60 4.86 -13.67
C ILE A 224 1.24 5.47 -15.03
N TRP A 225 0.55 6.61 -15.03
CA TRP A 225 0.07 7.25 -16.24
C TRP A 225 1.20 7.68 -17.17
N GLY A 226 2.31 8.14 -16.60
CA GLY A 226 3.46 8.58 -17.39
C GLY A 226 4.39 7.46 -17.84
N PHE A 227 4.58 6.43 -17.00
CA PHE A 227 5.80 5.61 -17.09
C PHE A 227 5.59 4.10 -16.98
N SER A 228 4.37 3.62 -16.73
CA SER A 228 4.12 2.17 -16.64
C SER A 228 4.35 1.38 -17.95
N PRO A 229 4.16 1.92 -19.18
CA PRO A 229 4.44 1.15 -20.40
C PRO A 229 5.92 0.74 -20.55
N VAL A 230 6.83 1.45 -19.89
CA VAL A 230 8.27 1.16 -19.88
C VAL A 230 8.61 0.00 -18.92
N GLY A 231 7.71 -0.34 -17.99
CA GLY A 231 7.96 -1.26 -16.90
C GLY A 231 8.11 -0.48 -15.59
N LEU A 232 7.16 -0.71 -14.69
CA LEU A 232 7.10 -0.05 -13.39
C LEU A 232 6.53 -1.01 -12.34
N ALA A 233 7.35 -1.37 -11.36
CA ALA A 233 6.96 -2.17 -10.21
C ALA A 233 6.54 -1.31 -9.02
N ALA A 234 7.30 -0.27 -8.75
CA ALA A 234 7.13 0.70 -7.68
C ALA A 234 7.14 0.17 -6.24
N ASN A 235 6.92 -1.13 -6.04
CA ASN A 235 6.82 -1.76 -4.73
C ASN A 235 7.29 -3.22 -4.79
N THR A 236 8.25 -3.56 -3.94
CA THR A 236 8.79 -4.93 -3.83
C THR A 236 7.69 -5.96 -3.56
N ALA A 237 6.76 -5.68 -2.65
CA ALA A 237 5.71 -6.63 -2.30
C ALA A 237 4.76 -6.87 -3.48
N ARG A 238 4.40 -5.82 -4.23
CA ARG A 238 3.57 -5.94 -5.44
C ARG A 238 4.23 -6.81 -6.50
N ASP A 239 5.54 -6.66 -6.71
CA ASP A 239 6.26 -7.48 -7.69
C ASP A 239 6.43 -8.91 -7.19
N VAL A 240 7.09 -9.08 -6.05
CA VAL A 240 7.47 -10.40 -5.52
C VAL A 240 6.22 -11.24 -5.23
N GLY A 241 5.18 -10.67 -4.62
CA GLY A 241 3.94 -11.38 -4.35
C GLY A 241 3.23 -11.84 -5.64
N GLY A 242 3.09 -10.95 -6.61
CA GLY A 242 2.50 -11.29 -7.91
C GLY A 242 3.32 -12.31 -8.70
N ARG A 243 4.65 -12.20 -8.64
CA ARG A 243 5.59 -13.13 -9.29
C ARG A 243 5.58 -14.51 -8.63
N LEU A 244 5.51 -14.59 -7.30
CA LEU A 244 5.33 -15.86 -6.58
C LEU A 244 4.01 -16.52 -6.97
N MET A 245 2.93 -15.76 -7.11
CA MET A 245 1.65 -16.28 -7.62
C MET A 245 1.82 -16.80 -9.04
N ALA A 246 2.45 -16.03 -9.93
CA ALA A 246 2.67 -16.44 -11.30
C ALA A 246 3.52 -17.72 -11.41
N VAL A 247 4.55 -17.86 -10.58
CA VAL A 247 5.36 -19.09 -10.51
C VAL A 247 4.55 -20.27 -9.96
N ALA A 248 3.65 -20.04 -9.01
CA ALA A 248 2.76 -21.09 -8.48
C ALA A 248 1.77 -21.61 -9.55
N ILE A 249 1.29 -20.75 -10.45
CA ILE A 249 0.32 -21.11 -11.50
C ILE A 249 0.99 -21.63 -12.78
N TRP A 250 2.02 -20.93 -13.26
CA TRP A 250 2.65 -21.20 -14.57
C TRP A 250 4.06 -21.79 -14.48
N GLY A 251 4.52 -22.12 -13.27
CA GLY A 251 5.83 -22.71 -13.04
C GLY A 251 7.00 -21.73 -13.16
N THR A 252 8.22 -22.25 -13.16
CA THR A 252 9.46 -21.45 -13.10
C THR A 252 9.69 -20.55 -14.31
N LYS A 253 9.03 -20.82 -15.45
CA LYS A 253 9.04 -19.94 -16.63
C LYS A 253 8.51 -18.53 -16.32
N ALA A 254 7.62 -18.41 -15.33
CA ALA A 254 7.02 -17.14 -14.92
C ALA A 254 7.94 -16.29 -14.01
N ASN A 255 9.17 -16.73 -13.73
CA ASN A 255 10.06 -16.03 -12.80
C ASN A 255 10.46 -14.62 -13.28
N GLY A 256 10.37 -14.33 -14.59
CA GLY A 256 10.74 -13.05 -15.20
C GLY A 256 12.25 -12.77 -15.29
N GLY A 257 13.09 -13.78 -15.04
CA GLY A 257 14.54 -13.74 -15.27
C GLY A 257 15.24 -12.55 -14.61
N ALA A 258 16.16 -11.93 -15.35
CA ALA A 258 16.97 -10.80 -14.86
C ALA A 258 16.14 -9.57 -14.45
N TYR A 259 14.94 -9.40 -15.02
CA TYR A 259 14.06 -8.28 -14.66
C TYR A 259 13.51 -8.39 -13.23
N ALA A 260 13.32 -9.60 -12.71
CA ALA A 260 12.78 -9.83 -11.38
C ALA A 260 13.62 -9.14 -10.29
N ALA A 261 14.94 -9.17 -10.40
CA ALA A 261 15.84 -8.51 -9.45
C ALA A 261 15.70 -6.98 -9.52
N ILE A 262 15.54 -6.41 -10.72
CA ILE A 262 15.34 -4.96 -10.91
C ILE A 262 14.03 -4.54 -10.24
N ALA A 263 12.92 -5.21 -10.54
CA ALA A 263 11.62 -4.89 -9.97
C ALA A 263 11.59 -5.04 -8.44
N ALA A 264 12.21 -6.09 -7.91
CA ALA A 264 12.22 -6.35 -6.47
C ALA A 264 13.16 -5.41 -5.68
N LEU A 265 14.35 -5.08 -6.18
CA LEU A 265 15.37 -4.43 -5.36
C LEU A 265 15.47 -2.91 -5.57
N THR A 266 15.13 -2.41 -6.76
CA THR A 266 15.33 -0.98 -7.09
C THR A 266 14.55 -0.06 -6.16
N ASN A 267 13.30 -0.41 -5.85
CA ASN A 267 12.43 0.38 -4.98
C ASN A 267 12.93 0.46 -3.52
N ILE A 268 13.71 -0.52 -3.03
CA ILE A 268 14.31 -0.48 -1.69
C ILE A 268 15.43 0.57 -1.65
N LEU A 269 16.31 0.54 -2.67
CA LEU A 269 17.38 1.50 -2.82
C LEU A 269 16.82 2.92 -2.93
N THR A 270 15.81 3.13 -3.78
CA THR A 270 15.24 4.46 -4.00
C THR A 270 14.43 4.96 -2.80
N ALA A 271 13.76 4.08 -2.04
CA ALA A 271 13.10 4.47 -0.79
C ALA A 271 14.11 5.02 0.23
N CYS A 272 15.29 4.40 0.33
CA CYS A 272 16.38 4.88 1.19
C CYS A 272 16.97 6.20 0.68
N LEU A 273 17.30 6.29 -0.60
CA LEU A 273 17.90 7.49 -1.20
C LEU A 273 16.94 8.69 -1.16
N SER A 274 15.66 8.48 -1.46
CA SER A 274 14.65 9.54 -1.36
C SER A 274 14.50 10.05 0.06
N LEU A 275 14.58 9.18 1.08
CA LEU A 275 14.56 9.63 2.47
C LEU A 275 15.78 10.49 2.80
N VAL A 276 16.98 10.05 2.42
CA VAL A 276 18.21 10.82 2.64
C VAL A 276 18.13 12.19 1.97
N VAL A 277 17.66 12.25 0.72
CA VAL A 277 17.46 13.51 0.01
C VAL A 277 16.40 14.37 0.69
N TYR A 278 15.30 13.76 1.16
CA TYR A 278 14.24 14.48 1.86
C TYR A 278 14.75 15.11 3.16
N GLU A 279 15.43 14.34 4.00
CA GLU A 279 15.96 14.81 5.27
C GLU A 279 17.03 15.90 5.11
N THR A 280 17.83 15.83 4.05
CA THR A 280 18.94 16.78 3.85
C THR A 280 18.53 18.08 3.15
N ILE A 281 17.53 18.04 2.28
CA ILE A 281 17.12 19.19 1.47
C ILE A 281 15.81 19.82 1.96
N PHE A 282 14.83 18.99 2.33
CA PHE A 282 13.46 19.44 2.53
C PHE A 282 13.04 19.48 3.99
N ALA A 283 13.50 18.55 4.83
CA ALA A 283 13.21 18.54 6.25
C ALA A 283 13.97 19.65 6.98
N ASP A 284 13.34 20.28 7.97
CA ASP A 284 13.94 21.35 8.75
C ASP A 284 13.36 21.35 10.17
N SER A 285 14.22 21.15 11.16
CA SER A 285 13.84 21.09 12.57
C SER A 285 13.39 22.43 13.16
N SER A 286 13.62 23.54 12.46
CA SER A 286 13.12 24.86 12.87
C SER A 286 11.63 25.06 12.56
N ARG A 287 11.05 24.21 11.71
CA ARG A 287 9.63 24.30 11.34
C ARG A 287 8.71 23.81 12.45
N VAL A 288 7.58 24.49 12.56
CA VAL A 288 6.55 24.18 13.56
C VAL A 288 5.67 23.03 13.06
N VAL A 289 5.34 22.11 13.95
CA VAL A 289 4.36 21.06 13.70
C VAL A 289 2.96 21.69 13.61
N SER A 290 2.21 21.39 12.55
CA SER A 290 0.89 22.00 12.37
C SER A 290 -0.09 21.56 13.48
N PRO A 291 -1.12 22.37 13.82
CA PRO A 291 -2.06 22.02 14.89
C PRO A 291 -2.76 20.66 14.70
N ASP A 292 -3.13 20.34 13.45
CA ASP A 292 -3.71 19.05 13.06
C ASP A 292 -2.76 17.88 13.35
N ARG A 293 -1.47 18.02 12.98
CA ARG A 293 -0.43 17.01 13.22
C ARG A 293 -0.15 16.86 14.71
N HIS A 294 -0.13 17.96 15.45
CA HIS A 294 0.03 17.94 16.89
C HIS A 294 -1.11 17.15 17.55
N HIS A 295 -2.37 17.41 17.19
CA HIS A 295 -3.51 16.64 17.68
C HIS A 295 -3.40 15.15 17.35
N HIS A 296 -2.96 14.81 16.13
CA HIS A 296 -2.75 13.43 15.73
C HIS A 296 -1.69 12.72 16.58
N LEU A 297 -0.54 13.37 16.83
CA LEU A 297 0.54 12.83 17.65
C LEU A 297 0.12 12.60 19.09
N HIS A 298 -0.60 13.55 19.69
CA HIS A 298 -1.11 13.39 21.05
C HIS A 298 -2.16 12.27 21.14
N ALA A 299 -3.02 12.12 20.14
CA ALA A 299 -3.98 11.01 20.08
C ALA A 299 -3.27 9.65 19.99
N GLN A 300 -2.19 9.54 19.20
CA GLN A 300 -1.39 8.32 19.13
C GLN A 300 -0.67 8.01 20.44
N ALA A 301 -0.10 9.02 21.10
CA ALA A 301 0.54 8.87 22.41
C ALA A 301 -0.46 8.40 23.48
N ALA A 302 -1.62 9.06 23.57
CA ALA A 302 -2.69 8.67 24.49
C ALA A 302 -3.19 7.25 24.24
N GLU A 303 -3.28 6.82 22.97
CA GLU A 303 -3.65 5.45 22.64
C GLU A 303 -2.59 4.43 23.11
N GLN A 304 -1.30 4.73 22.97
CA GLN A 304 -0.23 3.87 23.45
C GLN A 304 -0.23 3.74 24.99
N GLU A 305 -0.43 4.85 25.70
CA GLU A 305 -0.60 4.86 27.16
C GLU A 305 -1.80 4.02 27.60
N TYR A 306 -2.94 4.19 26.91
CA TYR A 306 -4.15 3.41 27.17
C TYR A 306 -3.93 1.91 26.97
N ARG A 307 -3.19 1.52 25.92
CA ARG A 307 -2.86 0.12 25.61
C ARG A 307 -1.89 -0.50 26.63
N THR A 308 -0.99 0.29 27.18
CA THR A 308 0.04 -0.18 28.15
C THR A 308 -0.44 -0.16 29.60
N GLY A 309 -1.62 0.40 29.88
CA GLY A 309 -2.26 0.38 31.20
C GLY A 309 -1.82 1.50 32.14
N ASN A 310 -0.99 2.44 31.68
CA ASN A 310 -0.62 3.64 32.42
C ASN A 310 -1.73 4.70 32.29
N ARG A 311 -2.73 4.65 33.20
CA ARG A 311 -3.88 5.57 33.19
C ARG A 311 -3.69 6.77 34.14
N PRO A 312 -3.96 8.00 33.69
CA PRO A 312 -4.62 9.00 34.52
C PRO A 312 -6.14 8.77 34.51
N ALA A 313 -6.82 8.92 35.66
CA ALA A 313 -8.27 8.71 35.76
C ALA A 313 -9.05 9.76 34.96
N VAL A 314 -9.98 9.34 34.10
CA VAL A 314 -10.94 10.24 33.45
C VAL A 314 -12.09 10.51 34.42
N THR A 315 -12.11 11.69 35.03
CA THR A 315 -13.14 12.10 36.01
C THR A 315 -14.34 12.82 35.40
N HIS A 316 -14.29 13.17 34.10
CA HIS A 316 -15.39 13.86 33.44
C HIS A 316 -15.41 13.55 31.94
N ILE A 317 -16.54 13.08 31.42
CA ILE A 317 -16.83 13.04 29.99
C ILE A 317 -17.43 14.41 29.66
N PRO A 318 -16.87 15.21 28.72
CA PRO A 318 -17.56 16.38 28.22
C PRO A 318 -18.84 15.90 27.53
N GLU A 319 -20.00 16.40 27.94
CA GLU A 319 -21.26 16.12 27.24
C GLU A 319 -21.10 16.49 25.75
N PRO A 320 -21.60 15.66 24.83
CA PRO A 320 -21.65 16.06 23.43
C PRO A 320 -22.47 17.34 23.34
N TYR A 321 -21.91 18.35 22.70
CA TYR A 321 -22.52 19.66 22.44
C TYR A 321 -24.05 19.58 22.30
N GLY A 322 -24.77 20.14 23.28
CA GLY A 322 -26.15 20.59 23.13
C GLY A 322 -27.26 19.53 23.15
N SER A 323 -27.46 18.81 24.26
CA SER A 323 -28.79 18.29 24.61
C SER A 323 -29.62 19.34 25.36
N SER A 324 -29.88 20.49 24.74
CA SER A 324 -30.86 21.46 25.26
C SER A 324 -31.39 22.39 24.18
N GLU A 325 -32.15 21.85 23.24
CA GLU A 325 -33.28 22.58 22.68
C GLU A 325 -34.41 21.57 22.49
N LYS A 326 -35.17 21.39 23.56
CA LYS A 326 -36.54 20.87 23.45
C LYS A 326 -37.27 21.87 22.56
N ILE A 327 -37.57 21.47 21.33
CA ILE A 327 -38.61 22.11 20.53
C ILE A 327 -39.91 21.93 21.30
N THR A 328 -40.27 22.92 22.10
CA THR A 328 -41.61 23.07 22.68
C THR A 328 -42.40 24.00 21.77
N ALA A 329 -43.42 23.41 21.15
CA ALA A 329 -44.55 24.02 20.42
C ALA A 329 -44.21 24.82 19.14
#